data_AF-A0A7J5EC46-F1
#
_entry.id   AF-A0A7J5EC46-F1
#
_cell.length_a   1.000
_cell.length_b   1.000
_cell.length_c   1.000
_cell.angle_alpha   90.00
_cell.angle_beta   90.00
_cell.angle_gamma   90.00
#
_symmetry.space_group_name_H-M   'P 1'
#
loop_
_entity.id
_entity.type
_entity.pdbx_description
1 polymer ?
#
loop_
_entity_poly.entity_id
_entity_poly.type
_entity_poly.pdbx_seq_one_letter_code
_entity_poly.pdbx_strand_id
1 'polypeptide(L)' 'FIFGLVKGTFFGAVTALLGCHIGFKTEGGAEGVGHSTIRSFVLTSASILILDYLLWSLIF' A
#
# COMPACT_ATOMS: atom_id res chain seq x y z
N PHE A 1 0.80 -7.67 -21.23
CA PHE A 1 -0.14 -6.53 -21.18
C PHE A 1 -1.18 -6.70 -20.06
N ILE A 2 -2.05 -7.72 -20.10
CA ILE A 2 -3.08 -7.96 -19.06
C ILE A 2 -2.48 -8.11 -17.65
N PHE A 3 -1.36 -8.81 -17.51
CA PHE A 3 -0.65 -8.95 -16.23
C PHE A 3 -0.23 -7.60 -15.61
N GLY A 4 0.18 -6.64 -16.45
CA GLY A 4 0.55 -5.29 -15.98
C GLY A 4 -0.65 -4.49 -15.48
N LEU A 5 -1.80 -4.62 -16.15
CA LEU A 5 -3.07 -4.04 -15.70
C LEU A 5 -3.49 -4.62 -14.35
N VAL A 6 -3.46 -5.95 -14.21
CA VAL A 6 -3.78 -6.64 -12.96
C VAL A 6 -2.85 -6.17 -11.83
N LYS A 7 -1.53 -6.22 -12.01
CA LYS A 7 -0.56 -5.72 -11.02
C LYS A 7 -0.84 -4.27 -10.62
N GLY A 8 -1.05 -3.40 -11.61
CA GLY A 8 -1.35 -1.99 -11.37
C GLY A 8 -2.60 -1.78 -10.52
N THR A 9 -3.68 -2.52 -10.80
CA THR A 9 -4.91 -2.46 -9.99
C THR A 9 -4.67 -2.95 -8.56
N PHE A 10 -3.93 -4.05 -8.36
CA PHE A 10 -3.63 -4.58 -7.03
C PHE A 10 -2.76 -3.63 -6.20
N PHE A 11 -1.71 -3.06 -6.79
CA PHE A 11 -0.85 -2.08 -6.11
C PHE A 11 -1.60 -0.81 -5.74
N GLY A 12 -2.44 -0.30 -6.66
CA GLY A 12 -3.29 0.86 -6.40
C GLY A 12 -4.32 0.59 -5.28
N ALA A 13 -4.97 -0.56 -5.31
CA ALA A 13 -5.95 -0.95 -4.30
C ALA A 13 -5.33 -1.07 -2.90
N VAL A 14 -4.18 -1.73 -2.77
CA VAL A 14 -3.47 -1.88 -1.49
C VAL A 14 -2.99 -0.52 -0.96
N THR A 15 -2.45 0.33 -1.83
CA THR A 15 -1.99 1.67 -1.46
C THR A 15 -3.14 2.54 -0.94
N ALA A 16 -4.28 2.53 -1.64
CA ALA A 16 -5.46 3.29 -1.22
C ALA A 16 -6.02 2.78 0.11
N LEU A 17 -6.14 1.46 0.27
CA LEU A 17 -6.67 0.85 1.50
C LEU A 17 -5.77 1.10 2.71
N LEU A 18 -4.45 0.91 2.59
CA LEU A 18 -3.51 1.18 3.67
C LEU A 18 -3.44 2.67 3.99
N GLY A 19 -3.44 3.52 2.97
CA GLY A 19 -3.49 4.97 3.10
C GLY A 19 -4.70 5.43 3.90
N CYS A 20 -5.91 5.00 3.51
CA CYS A 20 -7.13 5.32 4.23
C CYS A 20 -7.14 4.72 5.65
N HIS A 21 -6.71 3.46 5.82
CA HIS A 21 -6.73 2.79 7.12
C HIS A 21 -5.87 3.53 8.14
N ILE A 22 -4.66 3.94 7.75
CA ILE A 22 -3.72 4.62 8.64
C ILE A 22 -4.13 6.08 8.83
N GLY A 23 -4.65 6.73 7.78
CA GLY A 23 -5.20 8.08 7.86
C GLY A 23 -6.37 8.18 8.84
N PHE A 24 -7.31 7.22 8.83
CA PHE A 24 -8.44 7.21 9.77
C PHE A 24 -8.03 6.94 11.22
N LYS A 25 -6.90 6.29 11.44
CA LYS A 25 -6.34 6.02 12.78
C LYS A 25 -5.34 7.09 13.23
N THR A 26 -5.13 8.14 12.45
CA THR A 26 -4.15 9.17 12.77
C THR A 26 -4.68 10.11 13.84
N GLU A 27 -3.86 10.35 14.86
CA GLU A 27 -4.15 11.22 15.99
C GLU A 27 -2.96 12.17 16.20
N GLY A 28 -3.15 13.30 16.91
CA GLY A 28 -2.05 14.20 17.28
C GLY A 28 -1.75 15.38 16.34
N GLY A 29 -2.72 15.82 15.54
CA GLY A 29 -2.58 17.05 14.74
C GLY A 29 -1.50 16.96 13.65
N ALA A 30 -0.87 18.10 13.32
CA ALA A 30 0.09 18.23 12.22
C ALA A 30 1.34 17.33 12.33
N GLU A 31 1.80 17.08 13.56
CA GLU A 31 2.96 16.22 13.81
C GLU A 31 2.60 14.73 13.68
N GLY A 32 1.41 14.37 14.18
CA GLY A 32 0.86 13.02 14.06
C GLY A 32 0.56 12.59 12.62
N VAL A 33 0.07 13.52 11.77
CA VAL A 33 -0.14 13.23 10.34
C VAL A 33 1.17 13.01 9.59
N GLY A 34 2.24 13.74 9.94
CA GLY A 34 3.56 13.51 9.36
C GLY A 34 4.07 12.09 9.66
N HIS A 35 4.03 11.70 10.94
CA HIS A 35 4.47 10.38 11.38
C HIS A 35 3.61 9.25 10.77
N SER A 36 2.29 9.43 10.74
CA SER A 36 1.36 8.44 10.17
C SER A 36 1.51 8.30 8.66
N THR A 37 1.83 9.39 7.95
CA THR A 37 2.12 9.34 6.51
C THR A 37 3.37 8.52 6.21
N ILE A 38 4.47 8.75 6.95
CA ILE A 38 5.71 7.97 6.78
C ILE A 38 5.45 6.49 7.08
N ARG A 39 4.74 6.20 8.19
CA ARG A 39 4.38 4.83 8.56
C ARG A 39 3.52 4.15 7.49
N SER A 40 2.56 4.89 6.91
CA SER A 40 1.71 4.41 5.81
C SER A 40 2.51 4.10 4.56
N PHE A 41 3.45 4.96 4.19
CA PHE A 41 4.31 4.76 3.04
C PHE A 41 5.21 3.52 3.20
N VAL A 42 5.80 3.32 4.38
CA VAL A 42 6.65 2.16 4.67
C VAL A 42 5.85 0.86 4.60
N LEU A 43 4.68 0.81 5.24
CA LEU A 43 3.79 -0.36 5.20
C LEU A 43 3.33 -0.66 3.77
N THR A 44 2.97 0.37 3.01
CA THR A 44 2.52 0.22 1.62
C THR A 44 3.65 -0.31 0.74
N SER A 45 4.85 0.25 0.84
CA SER A 45 6.01 -0.20 0.05
C SER A 45 6.41 -1.64 0.35
N ALA A 46 6.40 -2.05 1.62
CA ALA A 46 6.64 -3.43 2.02
C ALA A 46 5.54 -4.37 1.49
N SER A 47 4.28 -3.95 1.56
CA SER A 47 3.14 -4.73 1.07
C SER A 47 3.19 -4.93 -0.45
N ILE A 48 3.58 -3.90 -1.21
CA ILE A 48 3.74 -3.98 -2.67
C ILE A 48 4.80 -5.03 -3.04
N LEU A 49 5.95 -5.05 -2.35
CA LEU A 49 7.00 -6.05 -2.60
C LEU A 49 6.53 -7.49 -2.36
N ILE A 50 5.81 -7.71 -1.25
CA ILE A 50 5.22 -9.02 -0.94
C ILE A 50 4.19 -9.41 -2.00
N LEU A 51 3.33 -8.46 -2.38
CA LEU A 51 2.27 -8.67 -3.37
C LEU A 51 2.86 -8.95 -4.75
N ASP A 52 3.99 -8.34 -5.11
CA ASP A 52 4.71 -8.60 -6.36
C ASP A 52 5.15 -10.06 -6.46
N TYR A 53 5.78 -10.58 -5.40
CA TYR A 53 6.20 -11.97 -5.31
C TYR A 53 5.02 -12.94 -5.33
N LEU A 54 3.95 -12.63 -4.58
CA LEU A 54 2.73 -13.46 -4.55
C LEU A 54 2.05 -13.51 -5.92
N LEU A 55 1.91 -12.37 -6.61
CA LEU A 55 1.31 -12.34 -7.95
C LEU A 55 2.17 -13.09 -8.95
N TRP A 56 3.49 -13.01 -8.85
CA TRP A 56 4.38 -13.81 -9.67
C TRP A 56 4.17 -15.31 -9.42
N SER A 57 4.24 -15.76 -8.16
CA SER A 57 4.12 -17.18 -7.80
C SER A 57 2.75 -17.81 -8.02
N LEU A 58 1.68 -17.01 -8.11
CA LEU A 58 0.31 -17.52 -8.30
C LEU A 58 -0.07 -17.59 -9.79
N ILE A 59 0.48 -16.69 -10.60
CA ILE A 59 0.16 -16.58 -12.02
C ILE A 59 1.17 -17.35 -12.89
N PHE A 60 2.39 -17.57 -12.39
CA PHE A 60 3.49 -18.25 -13.06
C PHE A 60 3.96 -19.45 -12.25
#